data_AF-A0A5J4QE80-F1
#
_entry.id   AF-A0A5J4QE80-F1
#
_cell.length_a   1.000
_cell.length_b   1.000
_cell.length_c   1.000
_cell.angle_alpha   90.00
_cell.angle_beta   90.00
_cell.angle_gamma   90.00
#
_symmetry.space_group_name_H-M   'P 1'
#
loop_
_entity.id
_entity.type
_entity.pdbx_description
1 polymer ?
#
loop_
_entity_poly.entity_id
_entity_poly.type
_entity_poly.pdbx_seq_one_letter_code
_entity_poly.pdbx_strand_id
1 'polypeptide(L)'
;MDENFLLQTETAQKLYHEHAEKLPIIDYHCHLNPQMIANDHTFKSITELWLSGDHYKWRAMRTNGVEERYCTGKDTSDWEKFEKWAETVPYTLRNPLYHWTHLELKTAFG
;
A
#
# COMPACT_ATOMS: atom_id res chain seq x y z
N MET A 1 -6.48 -11.51 -7.06
CA MET A 1 -6.80 -10.33 -7.89
C MET A 1 -6.17 -10.57 -9.25
N ASP A 2 -7.00 -10.93 -10.23
CA ASP A 2 -6.54 -11.26 -11.58
C ASP A 2 -6.30 -10.00 -12.42
N GLU A 3 -6.09 -10.16 -13.72
CA GLU A 3 -5.91 -9.07 -14.69
C GLU A 3 -7.19 -8.24 -14.91
N ASN A 4 -8.38 -8.83 -14.66
CA ASN A 4 -9.68 -8.20 -14.85
C ASN A 4 -10.27 -7.67 -13.53
N PHE A 5 -9.43 -7.42 -12.51
CA PHE A 5 -9.88 -6.91 -11.23
C PHE A 5 -10.69 -5.61 -11.42
N LEU A 6 -11.95 -5.62 -10.94
CA LEU A 6 -12.97 -4.55 -11.12
C LEU A 6 -13.54 -4.39 -12.55
N LEU A 7 -13.09 -5.17 -13.53
CA LEU A 7 -13.55 -5.08 -14.93
C LEU A 7 -14.64 -6.12 -15.22
N GLN A 8 -15.90 -5.72 -15.01
CA GLN A 8 -17.06 -6.62 -15.06
C GLN A 8 -17.63 -6.88 -16.48
N THR A 9 -17.12 -6.21 -17.51
CA THR A 9 -17.64 -6.32 -18.89
C THR A 9 -16.51 -6.36 -19.91
N GLU A 10 -16.75 -6.98 -21.07
CA GLU A 10 -15.80 -6.98 -22.19
C GLU A 10 -15.43 -5.57 -22.63
N THR A 11 -16.39 -4.64 -22.64
CA THR A 11 -16.13 -3.22 -22.94
C THR A 11 -15.16 -2.60 -21.93
N ALA A 12 -15.33 -2.86 -20.62
CA ALA A 12 -14.43 -2.34 -19.60
C ALA A 12 -13.01 -2.93 -19.73
N GLN A 13 -12.91 -4.22 -19.99
CA GLN A 13 -11.64 -4.91 -20.24
C GLN A 13 -10.92 -4.32 -21.44
N LYS A 14 -11.63 -4.12 -22.56
CA LYS A 14 -11.08 -3.52 -23.77
C LYS A 14 -10.56 -2.09 -23.51
N LEU A 15 -11.37 -1.24 -22.88
CA LEU A 15 -10.98 0.14 -22.59
C LEU A 15 -9.74 0.22 -21.68
N TYR A 16 -9.65 -0.66 -20.68
CA TYR A 16 -8.52 -0.68 -19.77
C TYR A 16 -7.25 -1.22 -20.44
N HIS A 17 -7.31 -2.45 -20.98
CA HIS A 17 -6.13 -3.14 -21.51
C HIS A 17 -5.63 -2.59 -22.85
N GLU A 18 -6.52 -2.16 -23.73
CA GLU A 18 -6.09 -1.63 -25.03
C GLU A 18 -5.59 -0.19 -24.93
N HIS A 19 -6.07 0.58 -23.96
CA HIS A 19 -5.82 2.03 -23.85
C HIS A 19 -5.29 2.48 -22.49
N ALA A 20 -6.09 2.36 -21.41
CA ALA A 20 -5.81 3.07 -20.16
C ALA A 20 -4.51 2.63 -19.48
N GLU A 21 -4.21 1.33 -19.44
CA GLU A 21 -3.05 0.77 -18.72
C GLU A 21 -1.69 1.24 -19.29
N LYS A 22 -1.67 1.70 -20.54
CA LYS A 22 -0.45 2.11 -21.28
C LYS A 22 -0.15 3.60 -21.13
N LEU A 23 -1.07 4.37 -20.56
CA LEU A 23 -0.91 5.81 -20.39
C LEU A 23 0.04 6.09 -19.21
N PRO A 24 0.87 7.15 -19.32
CA PRO A 24 1.71 7.56 -18.20
C PRO A 24 0.85 8.12 -17.05
N ILE A 25 1.39 8.04 -15.84
CA ILE A 25 0.80 8.67 -14.66
C ILE A 25 1.20 10.15 -14.63
N ILE A 26 0.21 11.03 -14.51
CA ILE A 26 0.40 12.46 -14.26
C ILE A 26 -0.17 12.75 -12.86
N ASP A 27 0.67 12.64 -11.84
CA ASP A 27 0.29 12.85 -10.44
C ASP A 27 0.53 14.30 -10.02
N TYR A 28 -0.39 15.19 -10.42
CA TYR A 28 -0.26 16.64 -10.23
C TYR A 28 -0.40 17.11 -8.78
N HIS A 29 -0.80 16.23 -7.86
CA HIS A 29 -0.92 16.54 -6.44
C HIS A 29 -0.59 15.32 -5.59
N CYS A 30 0.59 15.35 -4.97
CA CYS A 30 1.04 14.34 -4.03
C CYS A 30 1.70 14.97 -2.81
N HIS A 31 1.97 14.14 -1.81
CA HIS A 31 2.69 14.51 -0.59
C HIS A 31 4.05 13.82 -0.48
N LEU A 32 4.64 13.43 -1.61
CA LEU A 32 5.97 12.84 -1.65
C LEU A 32 7.02 13.84 -1.13
N ASN A 33 8.01 13.33 -0.39
CA ASN A 33 9.11 14.15 0.10
C ASN A 33 10.11 14.42 -1.04
N PRO A 34 10.28 15.67 -1.50
CA PRO A 34 11.20 15.99 -2.61
C PRO A 34 12.65 15.60 -2.31
N GLN A 35 13.07 15.62 -1.05
CA GLN A 35 14.43 15.27 -0.65
C GLN A 35 14.73 13.78 -0.88
N MET A 36 13.75 12.90 -0.67
CA MET A 36 13.92 11.46 -0.89
C MET A 36 14.10 11.17 -2.39
N ILE A 37 13.38 11.89 -3.25
CA ILE A 37 13.53 11.81 -4.71
C ILE A 37 14.92 12.32 -5.12
N ALA A 38 15.30 13.51 -4.64
CA ALA A 38 16.58 14.14 -4.98
C ALA A 38 17.79 13.29 -4.58
N ASN A 39 17.67 12.49 -3.52
CA ASN A 39 18.74 11.64 -2.99
C ASN A 39 18.67 10.18 -3.48
N ASP A 40 17.69 9.82 -4.30
CA ASP A 40 17.42 8.42 -4.67
C ASP A 40 17.36 7.49 -3.44
N HIS A 41 16.50 7.87 -2.49
CA HIS A 41 16.46 7.22 -1.17
C HIS A 41 16.21 5.72 -1.28
N THR A 42 17.14 4.93 -0.74
CA THR A 42 17.00 3.48 -0.62
C THR A 42 16.40 3.14 0.75
N PHE A 43 15.22 2.52 0.73
CA PHE A 43 14.54 2.05 1.94
C PHE A 43 15.25 0.82 2.53
N LYS A 44 15.41 0.79 3.85
CA LYS A 44 16.11 -0.29 4.56
C LYS A 44 15.24 -1.54 4.73
N SER A 45 13.91 -1.41 4.65
CA SER A 45 12.94 -2.48 4.86
C SER A 45 11.61 -2.16 4.18
N ILE A 46 10.79 -3.19 3.94
CA ILE A 46 9.40 -2.98 3.50
C ILE A 46 8.60 -2.19 4.54
N THR A 47 8.87 -2.37 5.84
CA THR A 47 8.19 -1.60 6.89
C THR A 47 8.44 -0.10 6.77
N GLU A 48 9.70 0.30 6.52
CA GLU A 48 10.05 1.71 6.32
C GLU A 48 9.33 2.29 5.10
N LEU A 49 9.28 1.55 3.99
CA LEU A 49 8.59 1.98 2.78
C LEU A 49 7.07 2.08 2.99
N TRP A 50 6.48 1.11 3.70
CA TRP A 50 5.07 0.78 3.56
C TRP A 50 4.21 1.17 4.77
N LEU A 51 4.81 1.25 5.97
CA LEU A 51 4.14 1.63 7.21
C LEU A 51 4.54 3.01 7.74
N SER A 52 5.49 3.73 7.12
CA SER A 52 5.85 5.09 7.57
C SER A 52 4.84 6.17 7.20
N GLY A 53 3.89 5.87 6.31
CA GLY A 53 3.09 6.88 5.59
C GLY A 53 1.62 6.55 5.38
N ASP A 54 0.92 7.59 4.90
CA ASP A 54 -0.51 7.82 4.68
C ASP A 54 -1.49 7.36 5.76
N HIS A 55 -0.98 6.94 6.93
CA HIS A 55 -1.67 6.72 8.20
C HIS A 55 -2.90 5.78 8.20
N TYR A 56 -3.40 5.31 7.05
CA TYR A 56 -4.53 4.38 6.94
C TYR A 56 -4.22 3.04 7.59
N LYS A 57 -3.00 2.51 7.38
CA LYS A 57 -2.55 1.26 7.99
C LYS A 57 -2.52 1.37 9.52
N TRP A 58 -2.03 2.49 10.07
CA TRP A 58 -2.09 2.77 11.52
C TRP A 58 -3.53 2.86 12.03
N ARG A 59 -4.41 3.55 11.30
CA ARG A 59 -5.83 3.64 11.66
C ARG A 59 -6.47 2.25 11.72
N ALA A 60 -6.18 1.38 10.75
CA ALA A 60 -6.69 0.02 10.73
C ALA A 60 -6.13 -0.82 11.88
N MET A 61 -4.81 -0.75 12.13
CA MET A 61 -4.16 -1.45 13.25
C MET A 61 -4.76 -1.03 14.60
N ARG A 62 -4.91 0.27 14.86
CA ARG A 62 -5.57 0.79 16.07
C ARG A 62 -7.01 0.31 16.21
N THR A 63 -7.76 0.32 15.11
CA THR A 63 -9.15 -0.17 15.07
C THR A 63 -9.22 -1.68 15.34
N ASN A 64 -8.18 -2.42 14.94
CA ASN A 64 -8.03 -3.86 15.19
C ASN A 64 -7.42 -4.17 16.58
N GLY A 65 -7.31 -3.18 17.47
CA GLY A 65 -6.83 -3.36 18.84
C GLY A 65 -5.31 -3.55 18.98
N VAL A 66 -4.53 -3.28 17.93
CA VAL A 66 -3.06 -3.31 18.01
C VAL A 66 -2.57 -2.17 18.88
N GLU A 67 -1.66 -2.46 19.82
CA GLU A 67 -1.08 -1.44 20.70
C GLU A 67 -0.33 -0.36 19.90
N GLU A 68 -0.43 0.90 20.37
CA GLU A 68 0.16 2.06 19.68
C GLU A 68 1.67 1.94 19.47
N ARG A 69 2.38 1.21 20.36
CA ARG A 69 3.82 0.92 20.22
C ARG A 69 4.16 0.22 18.90
N TYR A 70 3.25 -0.58 18.34
CA TYR A 70 3.44 -1.24 17.05
C TYR A 70 2.97 -0.39 15.86
N CYS A 71 2.31 0.75 16.10
CA CYS A 71 1.98 1.72 15.05
C CYS A 71 3.10 2.76 14.92
N THR A 72 3.33 3.56 15.97
CA THR A 72 4.24 4.71 15.94
C THR A 72 5.34 4.68 17.00
N GLY A 73 5.38 3.64 17.84
CA GLY A 73 6.41 3.46 18.87
C GLY A 73 7.83 3.43 18.31
N LYS A 74 8.79 3.89 19.13
CA LYS A 74 10.23 3.91 18.80
C LYS A 74 10.99 2.72 19.41
N ASP A 75 10.34 2.00 20.31
CA ASP A 75 10.85 0.84 21.06
C ASP A 75 10.51 -0.50 20.38
N THR A 76 9.95 -0.47 19.17
CA THR A 76 9.62 -1.64 18.35
C THR A 76 10.42 -1.64 17.05
N SER A 77 10.82 -2.82 16.62
CA SER A 77 11.53 -3.05 15.37
C SER A 77 10.60 -2.98 14.16
N ASP A 78 11.19 -2.77 12.98
CA ASP A 78 10.47 -2.80 11.71
C ASP A 78 9.74 -4.12 11.48
N TRP A 79 10.36 -5.25 11.89
CA TRP A 79 9.77 -6.57 11.76
C TRP A 79 8.52 -6.73 12.63
N GLU A 80 8.59 -6.36 13.91
CA GLU A 80 7.44 -6.43 14.82
C GLU A 80 6.25 -5.61 14.30
N LYS A 81 6.49 -4.42 13.75
CA LYS A 81 5.43 -3.60 13.15
C LYS A 81 4.83 -4.26 11.92
N PHE A 82 5.67 -4.83 11.05
CA PHE A 82 5.21 -5.53 9.84
C PHE A 82 4.39 -6.78 10.18
N GLU A 83 4.83 -7.56 11.16
CA GLU A 83 4.09 -8.73 11.65
C GLU A 83 2.69 -8.32 12.15
N LYS A 84 2.59 -7.25 12.94
CA LYS A 84 1.28 -6.72 13.38
C LYS A 84 0.41 -6.18 12.25
N TRP A 85 1.02 -5.61 11.22
CA TRP A 85 0.28 -5.26 10.00
C TRP A 85 -0.23 -6.52 9.29
N ALA A 86 0.61 -7.53 9.10
CA ALA A 86 0.24 -8.80 8.47
C ALA A 86 -0.89 -9.53 9.23
N GLU A 87 -0.84 -9.57 10.57
CA GLU A 87 -1.93 -10.06 11.42
C GLU A 87 -3.24 -9.26 11.23
N THR A 88 -3.14 -7.97 10.92
CA THR A 88 -4.29 -7.07 10.72
C THR A 88 -4.92 -7.22 9.33
N VAL A 89 -4.13 -7.50 8.28
CA VAL A 89 -4.61 -7.55 6.89
C VAL A 89 -5.86 -8.42 6.69
N PRO A 90 -5.99 -9.64 7.24
CA PRO A 90 -7.20 -10.47 7.10
C PRO A 90 -8.48 -9.79 7.62
N TYR A 91 -8.36 -8.91 8.60
CA TYR A 91 -9.47 -8.15 9.19
C TYR A 91 -9.82 -6.89 8.38
N THR A 92 -9.08 -6.59 7.31
CA THR A 92 -9.36 -5.47 6.41
C THR A 92 -10.24 -5.83 5.22
N LEU A 93 -10.83 -7.03 5.18
CA LEU A 93 -11.73 -7.42 4.08
C LEU A 93 -12.84 -6.38 3.87
N ARG A 94 -13.06 -5.98 2.62
CA ARG A 94 -13.95 -4.88 2.18
C ARG A 94 -13.46 -3.45 2.49
N ASN A 95 -12.38 -3.29 3.22
CA ASN A 95 -11.64 -2.03 3.28
C ASN A 95 -10.72 -1.91 2.05
N PRO A 96 -10.54 -0.73 1.44
CA PRO A 96 -9.60 -0.54 0.34
C PRO A 96 -8.16 -0.97 0.68
N LEU A 97 -7.77 -0.96 1.97
CA LEU A 97 -6.49 -1.49 2.42
C LEU A 97 -6.24 -2.93 1.98
N TYR A 98 -7.28 -3.77 1.89
CA TYR A 98 -7.13 -5.13 1.39
C TYR A 98 -6.75 -5.12 -0.09
N HIS A 99 -7.37 -4.26 -0.91
CA HIS A 99 -7.01 -4.13 -2.32
C HIS A 99 -5.61 -3.55 -2.51
N TRP A 100 -5.29 -2.44 -1.82
CA TRP A 100 -3.99 -1.78 -1.95
C TRP A 100 -2.85 -2.71 -1.56
N THR A 101 -2.96 -3.42 -0.43
CA THR A 101 -1.94 -4.38 0.03
C THR A 101 -1.57 -5.38 -1.07
N HIS A 102 -2.55 -6.00 -1.71
CA HIS A 102 -2.31 -7.02 -2.71
C HIS A 102 -1.86 -6.44 -4.07
N LEU A 103 -2.36 -5.26 -4.45
CA LEU A 103 -1.93 -4.57 -5.68
C LEU A 103 -0.49 -4.08 -5.56
N GLU A 104 -0.14 -3.45 -4.44
CA GLU A 104 1.20 -2.96 -4.16
C GLU A 104 2.23 -4.11 -4.20
N LEU A 105 1.91 -5.28 -3.61
CA LEU A 105 2.74 -6.48 -3.71
C LEU A 105 2.91 -6.94 -5.16
N LYS A 106 1.80 -7.13 -5.89
CA LYS A 106 1.81 -7.60 -7.28
C LYS A 106 2.58 -6.67 -8.23
N THR A 107 2.47 -5.36 -8.04
CA THR A 107 3.01 -4.38 -9.00
C THR A 107 4.45 -3.98 -8.69
N ALA A 108 4.80 -3.79 -7.42
CA ALA A 108 6.15 -3.32 -7.04
C ALA A 108 7.12 -4.45 -6.71
N PHE A 109 6.63 -5.65 -6.37
CA PHE A 109 7.45 -6.76 -5.87
C PHE A 109 7.37 -8.06 -6.69
N GLY A 110 6.45 -8.16 -7.67
CA GLY A 110 6.29 -9.30 -8.58
C GLY A 110 5.30 -10.36 -8.11
#